data_AF-A0A0A9W1B0-F1
#
_entry.id   AF-A0A0A9W1B0-F1
#
_cell.length_a   1.000
_cell.length_b   1.000
_cell.length_c   1.000
_cell.angle_alpha   90.00
_cell.angle_beta   90.00
_cell.angle_gamma   90.00
#
_symmetry.space_group_name_H-M   'P 1'
#
loop_
_entity.id
_entity.type
_entity.pdbx_description
1 polymer ?
#
loop_
_entity_poly.entity_id
_entity_poly.type
_entity_poly.pdbx_seq_one_letter_code
_entity_poly.pdbx_strand_id
1 'polypeptide(L)'
;EQKQDAAIAPVYMWVEKGERPPWQEIVGYGLTTKALWAMYDSLTLSNGLLVRQWENDTGTMTRKQIVVPKTMQEEVLQRAHNFGHFGRRRTLSEVRLRYYWPGMSKDVRIICETCQTCGRRGKGRSNAKAPMQKYVTGAPFERLCVDVLGPLPRTAANNRYIVVAVDAFTKWPEAFPVSDTQAVTVARGLMDALFSRFGVPRELHTDQGTNFEAEVFQEVLTILGIHKT
;
A
#
# COMPACT_ATOMS: atom_id res chain seq x y z
N GLU A 1 -29.15 8.10 -26.98
CA GLU A 1 -27.78 7.64 -26.69
C GLU A 1 -27.57 6.14 -26.96
N GLN A 2 -28.26 5.19 -26.31
CA GLN A 2 -28.10 3.75 -26.62
C GLN A 2 -28.35 3.40 -28.10
N LYS A 3 -29.39 3.99 -28.72
CA LYS A 3 -29.70 3.84 -30.16
C LYS A 3 -28.65 4.46 -31.10
N GLN A 4 -27.73 5.27 -30.59
CA GLN A 4 -26.66 5.93 -31.35
C GLN A 4 -25.28 5.29 -31.12
N ASP A 5 -25.16 4.45 -30.09
CA ASP A 5 -23.91 3.74 -29.80
C ASP A 5 -23.73 2.58 -30.79
N ALA A 6 -22.61 2.60 -31.53
CA ALA A 6 -22.35 1.64 -32.61
C ALA A 6 -22.35 0.17 -32.14
N ALA A 7 -22.03 -0.10 -30.86
CA ALA A 7 -22.01 -1.44 -30.32
C ALA A 7 -23.37 -1.88 -29.73
N ILE A 8 -24.13 -0.95 -29.15
CA ILE A 8 -25.40 -1.23 -28.48
C ILE A 8 -26.60 -1.12 -29.43
N ALA A 9 -26.58 -0.18 -30.37
CA ALA A 9 -27.71 0.07 -31.26
C ALA A 9 -28.20 -1.17 -32.03
N PRO A 10 -27.31 -2.03 -32.60
CA PRO A 10 -27.76 -3.27 -33.24
C PRO A 10 -28.49 -4.20 -32.27
N VAL A 11 -27.96 -4.35 -31.06
CA VAL A 11 -28.55 -5.19 -30.00
C VAL A 11 -29.90 -4.64 -29.55
N TYR A 12 -30.00 -3.32 -29.41
CA TYR A 12 -31.25 -2.66 -29.09
C TYR A 12 -32.33 -3.04 -30.13
N MET A 13 -32.01 -2.95 -31.42
CA MET A 13 -32.94 -3.28 -32.50
C MET A 13 -33.37 -4.75 -32.48
N TRP A 14 -32.46 -5.67 -32.19
CA TRP A 14 -32.77 -7.10 -32.07
C TRP A 14 -33.76 -7.36 -30.93
N VAL A 15 -33.49 -6.78 -29.75
CA VAL A 15 -34.38 -6.92 -28.59
C VAL A 15 -35.72 -6.21 -28.81
N GLU A 16 -35.74 -5.07 -29.51
CA GLU A 16 -36.99 -4.37 -29.88
C GLU A 16 -37.86 -5.20 -30.83
N LYS A 17 -37.24 -5.94 -31.77
CA LYS A 17 -37.93 -6.86 -32.68
C LYS A 17 -38.27 -8.21 -32.05
N GLY A 18 -37.63 -8.57 -30.93
CA GLY A 18 -37.75 -9.89 -30.32
C GLY A 18 -37.00 -11.00 -31.08
N GLU A 19 -36.06 -10.65 -31.96
CA GLU A 19 -35.36 -11.60 -32.83
C GLU A 19 -33.85 -11.60 -32.55
N ARG A 20 -33.32 -12.77 -32.16
CA ARG A 20 -31.87 -12.98 -32.02
C ARG A 20 -31.29 -13.42 -33.38
N PRO A 21 -30.42 -12.62 -34.03
CA PRO A 21 -29.82 -13.02 -35.29
C PRO A 21 -28.89 -14.24 -35.12
N PRO A 22 -28.71 -15.07 -36.15
CA PRO A 22 -27.77 -16.18 -36.13
C PRO A 22 -26.31 -15.67 -36.05
N TRP A 23 -25.39 -16.54 -35.64
CA TRP A 23 -23.97 -16.19 -35.46
C TRP A 23 -23.35 -15.59 -36.73
N GLN A 24 -23.70 -16.12 -37.90
CA GLN A 24 -23.17 -15.71 -39.21
C GLN A 24 -23.38 -14.21 -39.48
N GLU A 25 -24.51 -13.66 -39.03
CA GLU A 25 -24.84 -12.24 -39.22
C GLU A 25 -24.07 -11.33 -38.25
N ILE A 26 -23.63 -11.85 -37.10
CA ILE A 26 -22.96 -11.05 -36.08
C ILE A 26 -21.43 -11.16 -36.10
N VAL A 27 -20.85 -12.01 -36.97
CA VAL A 27 -19.39 -12.23 -37.07
C VAL A 27 -18.63 -10.94 -37.32
N GLY A 28 -19.18 -9.99 -38.08
CA GLY A 28 -18.54 -8.71 -38.39
C GLY A 28 -18.54 -7.69 -37.24
N TYR A 29 -19.32 -7.91 -36.19
CA TYR A 29 -19.47 -6.91 -35.12
C TYR A 29 -18.33 -6.96 -34.09
N GLY A 30 -18.19 -5.86 -33.35
CA GLY A 30 -17.21 -5.70 -32.29
C GLY A 30 -17.49 -6.60 -31.07
N LEU A 31 -16.49 -6.71 -30.19
CA LEU A 31 -16.54 -7.58 -28.99
C LEU A 31 -17.71 -7.24 -28.07
N THR A 32 -18.04 -5.96 -27.90
CA THR A 32 -19.16 -5.52 -27.06
C THR A 32 -20.49 -6.04 -27.59
N THR A 33 -20.75 -5.88 -28.89
CA THR A 33 -21.98 -6.38 -29.53
C THR A 33 -22.07 -7.89 -29.43
N LYS A 34 -20.97 -8.61 -29.72
CA LYS A 34 -20.92 -10.08 -29.61
C LYS A 34 -21.15 -10.57 -28.18
N ALA A 35 -20.59 -9.88 -27.19
CA ALA A 35 -20.79 -10.21 -25.78
C ALA A 35 -22.26 -10.00 -25.36
N LEU A 36 -22.88 -8.91 -25.79
CA LEU A 36 -24.30 -8.65 -25.56
C LEU A 36 -25.20 -9.67 -26.28
N TRP A 37 -24.87 -10.02 -27.52
CA TRP A 37 -25.57 -11.08 -28.26
C TRP A 37 -25.46 -12.44 -27.56
N ALA A 38 -24.30 -12.77 -27.00
CA ALA A 38 -24.11 -14.04 -26.30
C ALA A 38 -25.01 -14.17 -25.07
N MET A 39 -25.42 -13.05 -24.47
CA MET A 39 -26.33 -12.97 -23.33
C MET A 39 -27.72 -12.45 -23.71
N TYR A 40 -28.12 -12.59 -24.97
CA TYR A 40 -29.37 -12.04 -25.52
C TYR A 40 -30.59 -12.35 -24.64
N ASP A 41 -30.69 -13.59 -24.14
CA ASP A 41 -31.84 -14.05 -23.35
C ASP A 41 -31.97 -13.33 -22.00
N SER A 42 -30.90 -12.65 -21.57
CA SER A 42 -30.91 -11.80 -20.38
C SER A 42 -31.20 -10.32 -20.69
N LEU A 43 -31.40 -9.94 -21.96
CA LEU A 43 -31.60 -8.56 -22.36
C LEU A 43 -33.08 -8.26 -22.59
N THR A 44 -33.54 -7.12 -22.07
CA THR A 44 -34.92 -6.66 -22.23
C THR A 44 -34.97 -5.14 -22.40
N LEU A 45 -36.07 -4.62 -22.95
CA LEU A 45 -36.35 -3.19 -22.93
C LEU A 45 -37.17 -2.84 -21.68
N SER A 46 -36.71 -1.85 -20.93
CA SER A 46 -37.42 -1.30 -19.76
C SER A 46 -37.46 0.22 -19.90
N ASN A 47 -38.66 0.80 -20.03
CA ASN A 47 -38.86 2.25 -20.24
C ASN A 47 -38.04 2.80 -21.42
N GLY A 48 -37.97 2.07 -22.54
CA GLY A 48 -37.20 2.47 -23.72
C GLY A 48 -35.67 2.38 -23.57
N LEU A 49 -35.18 1.76 -22.50
CA LEU A 49 -33.76 1.49 -22.30
C LEU A 49 -33.46 -0.02 -22.41
N LEU A 50 -32.36 -0.35 -23.07
CA LEU A 50 -31.81 -1.70 -23.06
C LEU A 50 -31.22 -1.99 -21.68
N VAL A 51 -31.77 -3.01 -21.02
CA VAL A 51 -31.34 -3.47 -19.70
C VAL A 51 -30.98 -4.94 -19.73
N ARG A 52 -29.98 -5.31 -18.94
CA ARG A 52 -29.63 -6.69 -18.63
C ARG A 52 -30.32 -7.11 -17.33
N GLN A 53 -31.03 -8.22 -17.37
CA GLN A 53 -31.52 -8.95 -16.21
C GLN A 53 -30.39 -9.86 -15.70
N TRP A 54 -29.91 -9.55 -14.51
CA TRP A 54 -28.90 -10.36 -13.83
C TRP A 54 -29.55 -11.10 -12.68
N GLU A 55 -29.25 -12.38 -12.55
CA GLU A 55 -29.67 -13.22 -11.44
C GLU A 55 -28.43 -13.75 -10.70
N ASN A 56 -28.54 -13.92 -9.39
CA ASN A 56 -27.53 -14.62 -8.61
C ASN A 56 -27.62 -16.15 -8.84
N ASP A 57 -26.58 -16.88 -8.45
CA ASP A 57 -26.49 -18.34 -8.67
C ASP A 57 -27.66 -19.13 -8.04
N THR A 58 -28.36 -18.54 -7.08
CA THR A 58 -29.52 -19.14 -6.40
C THR A 58 -30.87 -18.72 -7.00
N GLY A 59 -30.91 -17.83 -8.00
CA GLY A 59 -32.13 -17.30 -8.62
C GLY A 59 -33.00 -16.41 -7.72
N THR A 60 -32.53 -16.09 -6.51
CA THR A 60 -33.31 -15.38 -5.48
C THR A 60 -33.22 -13.86 -5.60
N MET A 61 -32.21 -13.34 -6.30
CA MET A 61 -32.01 -11.90 -6.46
C MET A 61 -31.85 -11.55 -7.92
N THR A 62 -32.85 -10.86 -8.46
CA THR A 62 -32.84 -10.31 -9.82
C THR A 62 -32.52 -8.82 -9.77
N ARG A 63 -31.66 -8.36 -10.69
CA ARG A 63 -31.30 -6.94 -10.84
C ARG A 63 -31.42 -6.55 -12.30
N LYS A 64 -32.05 -5.40 -12.56
CA LYS A 64 -32.06 -4.77 -13.88
C LYS A 64 -30.90 -3.78 -13.97
N GLN A 65 -29.98 -4.03 -14.88
CA GLN A 65 -28.78 -3.21 -15.11
C GLN A 65 -28.89 -2.52 -16.47
N ILE A 66 -28.85 -1.19 -16.50
CA ILE A 66 -28.85 -0.42 -17.75
C ILE A 66 -27.55 -0.71 -18.50
N VAL A 67 -27.65 -1.07 -19.78
CA VAL A 67 -26.49 -1.26 -20.65
C VAL A 67 -25.92 0.10 -21.02
N VAL A 68 -24.75 0.47 -20.51
CA VAL A 68 -24.25 1.85 -20.61
C VAL A 68 -23.50 2.09 -21.92
N PRO A 69 -23.89 3.10 -22.74
CA PRO A 69 -23.15 3.54 -23.92
C PRO A 69 -21.70 3.90 -23.62
N LYS A 70 -20.79 3.69 -24.59
CA LYS A 70 -19.36 3.89 -24.39
C LYS A 70 -19.00 5.29 -23.89
N THR A 71 -19.70 6.30 -24.41
CA THR A 71 -19.52 7.72 -24.06
C THR A 71 -19.86 8.05 -22.61
N MET A 72 -20.71 7.27 -21.95
CA MET A 72 -21.17 7.52 -20.57
C MET A 72 -20.44 6.67 -19.52
N GLN A 73 -19.68 5.66 -19.95
CA GLN A 73 -19.02 4.72 -19.04
C GLN A 73 -18.05 5.44 -18.09
N GLU A 74 -17.31 6.43 -18.59
CA GLU A 74 -16.36 7.19 -17.78
C GLU A 74 -17.07 7.99 -16.68
N GLU A 75 -18.16 8.68 -17.00
CA GLU A 75 -18.94 9.46 -16.03
C GLU A 75 -19.51 8.55 -14.92
N VAL A 76 -20.06 7.39 -15.29
CA VAL A 76 -20.57 6.39 -14.34
C VAL A 76 -19.46 5.91 -13.40
N LEU A 77 -18.28 5.60 -13.95
CA LEU A 77 -17.13 5.15 -13.18
C LEU A 77 -16.60 6.22 -12.23
N GLN A 78 -16.47 7.46 -12.72
CA GLN A 78 -16.00 8.59 -11.94
C GLN A 78 -16.94 8.84 -10.75
N ARG A 79 -18.26 8.87 -10.97
CA ARG A 79 -19.25 9.05 -9.90
C ARG A 79 -19.18 7.94 -8.85
N ALA A 80 -19.13 6.68 -9.29
CA ALA A 80 -19.08 5.54 -8.39
C ALA A 80 -17.77 5.51 -7.57
N HIS A 81 -16.63 5.85 -8.19
CA HIS A 81 -15.36 5.90 -7.50
C HIS A 81 -15.27 7.08 -6.53
N ASN A 82 -15.67 8.29 -6.96
CA ASN A 82 -15.49 9.53 -6.20
C ASN A 82 -16.43 9.69 -5.00
N PHE A 83 -17.47 8.84 -4.86
CA PHE A 83 -18.33 8.85 -3.68
C PHE A 83 -17.55 8.59 -2.37
N GLY A 84 -16.45 7.84 -2.43
CA GLY A 84 -15.62 7.59 -1.26
C GLY A 84 -14.22 7.10 -1.58
N HIS A 85 -13.71 7.38 -2.79
CA HIS A 85 -12.48 6.80 -3.33
C HIS A 85 -12.43 5.28 -3.13
N PHE A 86 -13.54 4.63 -3.45
CA PHE A 86 -13.69 3.20 -3.22
C PHE A 86 -12.65 2.40 -3.99
N GLY A 87 -12.12 1.37 -3.32
CA GLY A 87 -11.25 0.39 -3.96
C GLY A 87 -12.03 -0.49 -4.94
N ARG A 88 -11.30 -1.13 -5.87
CA ARG A 88 -11.83 -1.91 -7.01
C ARG A 88 -13.09 -2.74 -6.71
N ARG A 89 -13.08 -3.53 -5.63
CA ARG A 89 -14.19 -4.45 -5.28
C ARG A 89 -15.47 -3.67 -4.97
N ARG A 90 -15.38 -2.61 -4.17
CA ARG A 90 -16.53 -1.82 -3.76
C ARG A 90 -17.05 -0.97 -4.91
N THR A 91 -16.17 -0.30 -5.66
CA THR A 91 -16.56 0.45 -6.87
C THR A 91 -17.30 -0.46 -7.86
N LEU A 92 -16.79 -1.67 -8.10
CA LEU A 92 -17.46 -2.63 -8.99
C LEU A 92 -18.83 -3.06 -8.45
N SER A 93 -18.95 -3.28 -7.14
CA SER A 93 -20.22 -3.62 -6.50
C SER A 93 -21.26 -2.49 -6.67
N GLU A 94 -20.85 -1.24 -6.47
CA GLU A 94 -21.72 -0.06 -6.62
C GLU A 94 -22.21 0.09 -8.06
N VAL A 95 -21.30 0.02 -9.04
CA VAL A 95 -21.68 0.15 -10.46
C VAL A 95 -22.64 -0.97 -10.87
N ARG A 96 -22.40 -2.21 -10.42
CA ARG A 96 -23.24 -3.38 -10.71
C ARG A 96 -24.63 -3.32 -10.08
N LEU A 97 -24.93 -2.37 -9.20
CA LEU A 97 -26.31 -2.22 -8.71
C LEU A 97 -27.26 -1.76 -9.82
N ARG A 98 -26.78 -0.96 -10.77
CA ARG A 98 -27.65 -0.27 -11.76
C ARG A 98 -27.15 -0.33 -13.19
N TYR A 99 -25.88 -0.64 -13.42
CA TYR A 99 -25.24 -0.50 -14.71
C TYR A 99 -24.48 -1.75 -15.12
N TYR A 100 -24.39 -1.95 -16.44
CA TYR A 100 -23.62 -3.01 -17.04
C TYR A 100 -22.99 -2.59 -18.36
N TRP A 101 -21.78 -3.07 -18.62
CA TRP A 101 -21.21 -3.16 -19.96
C TRP A 101 -20.15 -4.27 -19.98
N PRO A 102 -19.93 -4.93 -21.14
CA PRO A 102 -18.83 -5.87 -21.31
C PRO A 102 -17.49 -5.23 -20.95
N GLY A 103 -16.73 -5.87 -20.07
CA GLY A 103 -15.41 -5.37 -19.64
C GLY A 103 -15.42 -4.37 -18.48
N MET A 104 -16.56 -4.03 -17.88
CA MET A 104 -16.64 -3.04 -16.77
C MET A 104 -15.66 -3.27 -15.62
N SER A 105 -15.31 -4.53 -15.32
CA SER A 105 -14.33 -4.84 -14.26
C SER A 105 -12.92 -4.38 -14.59
N LYS A 106 -12.55 -4.40 -15.88
CA LYS A 106 -11.29 -3.83 -16.37
C LYS A 106 -11.31 -2.31 -16.26
N ASP A 107 -12.40 -1.66 -16.63
CA ASP A 107 -12.51 -0.20 -16.56
C ASP A 107 -12.53 0.30 -15.12
N VAL A 108 -13.24 -0.41 -14.21
CA VAL A 108 -13.19 -0.15 -12.76
C VAL A 108 -11.77 -0.32 -12.20
N ARG A 109 -11.00 -1.30 -12.70
CA ARG A 109 -9.59 -1.43 -12.30
C ARG A 109 -8.80 -0.21 -12.74
N ILE A 110 -8.94 0.20 -14.01
CA ILE A 110 -8.19 1.33 -14.58
C ILE A 110 -8.48 2.59 -13.77
N ILE A 111 -9.74 2.97 -13.55
CA ILE A 111 -10.08 4.21 -12.82
C ILE A 111 -9.55 4.21 -11.38
N CYS A 112 -9.56 3.06 -10.70
CA CYS A 112 -8.99 2.95 -9.35
C CYS A 112 -7.46 3.03 -9.34
N GLU A 113 -6.78 2.51 -10.37
CA GLU A 113 -5.32 2.53 -10.48
C GLU A 113 -4.78 3.89 -10.98
N THR A 114 -5.55 4.62 -11.79
CA THR A 114 -5.15 5.93 -12.34
C THR A 114 -5.62 7.13 -11.50
N CYS A 115 -6.41 6.90 -10.45
CA CYS A 115 -6.86 7.97 -9.56
C CYS A 115 -5.69 8.61 -8.81
N GLN A 116 -5.40 9.88 -9.09
CA GLN A 116 -4.31 10.62 -8.45
C GLN A 116 -4.51 10.76 -6.94
N THR A 117 -5.74 10.97 -6.47
CA THR A 117 -6.06 11.08 -5.04
C THR A 117 -5.77 9.77 -4.32
N CYS A 118 -6.14 8.63 -4.92
CA CYS A 118 -5.82 7.31 -4.38
C CYS A 118 -4.32 7.03 -4.42
N GLY A 119 -3.63 7.40 -5.50
CA GLY A 119 -2.18 7.21 -5.62
C GLY A 119 -1.38 7.99 -4.57
N ARG A 120 -1.80 9.21 -4.23
CA ARG A 120 -1.16 10.05 -3.21
C ARG A 120 -1.43 9.60 -1.76
N ARG A 121 -2.63 9.07 -1.49
CA ARG A 121 -3.06 8.66 -0.14
C ARG A 121 -2.86 7.18 0.16
N GLY A 122 -2.83 6.35 -0.87
CA GLY A 122 -2.74 4.91 -0.74
C GLY A 122 -1.43 4.53 -0.08
N LYS A 123 -1.47 3.56 0.86
CA LYS A 123 -0.27 2.81 1.21
C LYS A 123 0.24 2.22 -0.10
N GLY A 124 1.43 2.64 -0.54
CA GLY A 124 2.05 2.10 -1.75
C GLY A 124 2.02 0.57 -1.73
N ARG A 125 2.14 -0.08 -2.89
CA ARG A 125 2.41 -1.52 -2.92
C ARG A 125 3.53 -1.77 -1.91
N SER A 126 3.31 -2.67 -0.96
CA SER A 126 4.35 -3.12 -0.04
C SER A 126 5.54 -3.46 -0.90
N ASN A 127 6.55 -2.59 -0.94
CA ASN A 127 7.80 -2.91 -1.59
C ASN A 127 8.26 -4.22 -0.94
N ALA A 128 8.71 -5.17 -1.76
CA ALA A 128 9.30 -6.38 -1.23
C ALA A 128 10.38 -5.94 -0.25
N LYS A 129 10.18 -6.20 1.04
CA LYS A 129 11.20 -5.86 2.04
C LYS A 129 12.43 -6.66 1.66
N ALA A 130 13.59 -6.02 1.62
CA ALA A 130 14.85 -6.73 1.44
C ALA A 130 14.93 -7.84 2.51
N PRO A 131 15.47 -9.02 2.18
CA PRO A 131 15.65 -10.07 3.17
C PRO A 131 16.55 -9.56 4.30
N MET A 132 16.20 -9.91 5.54
CA MET A 132 17.01 -9.56 6.70
C MET A 132 18.41 -10.17 6.56
N GLN A 133 19.45 -9.35 6.68
CA GLN A 133 20.83 -9.79 6.61
C GLN A 133 21.37 -10.03 8.02
N LYS A 134 22.20 -11.08 8.18
CA LYS A 134 22.94 -11.32 9.42
C LYS A 134 24.23 -10.54 9.37
N TYR A 135 24.47 -9.72 10.39
CA TYR A 135 25.78 -9.14 10.62
C TYR A 135 26.59 -10.11 11.49
N VAL A 136 27.73 -10.59 11.01
CA VAL A 136 28.57 -11.56 11.72
C VAL A 136 29.64 -10.79 12.50
N THR A 137 29.72 -11.07 13.80
CA THR A 137 30.78 -10.59 14.69
C THR A 137 31.62 -11.80 15.10
N GLY A 138 32.94 -11.69 15.05
CA GLY A 138 33.90 -12.78 15.25
C GLY A 138 34.51 -12.86 16.65
N ALA A 139 34.47 -11.79 17.44
CA ALA A 139 35.02 -11.76 18.80
C ALA A 139 34.22 -10.88 19.78
N PRO A 140 34.31 -11.14 21.10
CA PRO A 140 33.80 -10.21 22.12
C PRO A 140 34.38 -8.81 21.93
N PHE A 141 33.55 -7.78 22.10
CA PHE A 141 33.93 -6.37 21.99
C PHE A 141 34.37 -5.93 20.58
N GLU A 142 34.24 -6.77 19.56
CA GLU A 142 34.47 -6.34 18.18
C GLU A 142 33.41 -5.34 17.73
N ARG A 143 32.15 -5.52 18.13
CA ARG A 143 31.05 -4.60 17.83
C ARG A 143 30.13 -4.42 19.02
N LEU A 144 29.90 -3.16 19.40
CA LEU A 144 28.92 -2.77 20.41
C LEU A 144 27.73 -2.06 19.76
N CYS A 145 26.52 -2.53 20.03
CA CYS A 145 25.29 -1.84 19.65
C CYS A 145 24.88 -0.91 20.80
N VAL A 146 24.78 0.40 20.57
CA VAL A 146 24.46 1.39 21.60
C VAL A 146 23.17 2.12 21.27
N ASP A 147 22.31 2.26 22.27
CA ASP A 147 21.05 2.98 22.21
C ASP A 147 20.83 3.80 23.49
N VAL A 148 19.94 4.80 23.44
CA VAL A 148 19.60 5.65 24.59
C VAL A 148 18.09 5.59 24.85
N LEU A 149 17.72 5.02 26.00
CA LEU A 149 16.34 5.02 26.47
C LEU A 149 16.01 6.30 27.23
N GLY A 150 14.86 6.90 26.91
CA GLY A 150 14.24 7.94 27.72
C GLY A 150 13.46 8.98 26.89
N PRO A 151 13.01 10.08 27.53
CA PRO A 151 13.22 10.40 28.94
C PRO A 151 12.40 9.50 29.89
N LEU A 152 13.01 9.14 31.02
CA LEU A 152 12.43 8.42 32.15
C LEU A 152 12.14 9.38 33.32
N PRO A 153 11.39 8.95 34.36
CA PRO A 153 11.26 9.71 35.60
C PRO A 153 12.61 10.09 36.18
N ARG A 154 12.73 11.36 36.59
CA ARG A 154 13.98 11.92 37.09
C ARG A 154 14.34 11.29 38.44
N THR A 155 15.54 10.77 38.55
CA THR A 155 16.08 10.23 39.80
C THR A 155 16.57 11.35 40.73
N ALA A 156 16.83 11.03 42.01
CA ALA A 156 17.45 11.97 42.96
C ALA A 156 18.83 12.48 42.49
N ALA A 157 19.55 11.65 41.73
CA ALA A 157 20.84 11.98 41.11
C ALA A 157 20.69 12.74 39.77
N ASN A 158 19.51 13.28 39.45
CA ASN A 158 19.23 14.05 38.24
C ASN A 158 19.33 13.25 36.91
N ASN A 159 19.39 11.92 36.96
CA ASN A 159 19.38 11.10 35.74
C ASN A 159 17.98 10.97 35.16
N ARG A 160 17.88 11.01 33.82
CA ARG A 160 16.63 10.90 33.06
C ARG A 160 16.71 9.94 31.88
N TYR A 161 17.88 9.43 31.55
CA TYR A 161 18.09 8.53 30.41
C TYR A 161 18.99 7.38 30.83
N ILE A 162 18.95 6.30 30.05
CA ILE A 162 19.82 5.14 30.22
C ILE A 162 20.49 4.89 28.87
N VAL A 163 21.82 4.89 28.86
CA VAL A 163 22.58 4.40 27.71
C VAL A 163 22.71 2.89 27.87
N VAL A 164 22.34 2.15 26.84
CA VAL A 164 22.43 0.69 26.79
C VAL A 164 23.43 0.33 25.71
N ALA A 165 24.44 -0.47 26.06
CA ALA A 165 25.43 -1.01 25.14
C ALA A 165 25.37 -2.54 25.17
N VAL A 166 25.22 -3.18 24.02
CA VAL A 166 25.16 -4.64 23.91
C VAL A 166 26.27 -5.14 23.00
N ASP A 167 27.08 -6.06 23.51
CA ASP A 167 28.10 -6.74 22.70
C ASP A 167 27.44 -7.67 21.68
N ALA A 168 27.76 -7.47 20.40
CA ALA A 168 27.13 -8.19 19.31
C ALA A 168 27.53 -9.67 19.29
N PHE A 169 28.67 -10.05 19.85
CA PHE A 169 29.15 -11.43 19.88
C PHE A 169 28.54 -12.23 21.05
N THR A 170 28.84 -11.82 22.28
CA THR A 170 28.42 -12.50 23.52
C THR A 170 26.97 -12.24 23.90
N LYS A 171 26.35 -11.20 23.33
CA LYS A 171 25.04 -10.66 23.74
C LYS A 171 25.02 -10.08 25.14
N TRP A 172 26.18 -9.77 25.72
CA TRP A 172 26.30 -9.14 27.03
C TRP A 172 25.76 -7.70 27.01
N PRO A 173 24.78 -7.35 27.86
CA PRO A 173 24.28 -5.98 28.00
C PRO A 173 24.97 -5.23 29.14
N GLU A 174 25.30 -3.97 28.92
CA GLU A 174 25.69 -2.99 29.93
C GLU A 174 24.76 -1.78 29.81
N ALA A 175 24.35 -1.22 30.96
CA ALA A 175 23.47 -0.07 30.99
C ALA A 175 23.88 0.87 32.11
N PHE A 176 23.92 2.18 31.80
CA PHE A 176 24.29 3.20 32.78
C PHE A 176 23.41 4.45 32.62
N PRO A 177 23.08 5.13 33.74
CA PRO A 177 22.20 6.29 33.71
C PRO A 177 22.94 7.57 33.31
N VAL A 178 22.26 8.47 32.60
CA VAL A 178 22.76 9.81 32.26
C VAL A 178 21.69 10.89 32.47
N SER A 179 22.12 12.14 32.70
CA SER A 179 21.25 13.30 32.94
C SER A 179 20.49 13.75 31.69
N ASP A 180 21.15 13.64 30.54
CA ASP A 180 20.69 14.11 29.24
C ASP A 180 21.31 13.29 28.12
N THR A 181 20.82 13.49 26.90
CA THR A 181 21.30 12.82 25.70
C THR A 181 22.34 13.66 24.93
N GLN A 182 23.01 14.62 25.56
CA GLN A 182 24.03 15.39 24.83
C GLN A 182 25.21 14.49 24.46
N ALA A 183 25.79 14.73 23.29
CA ALA A 183 26.90 13.93 22.75
C ALA A 183 28.05 13.78 23.74
N VAL A 184 28.42 14.87 24.43
CA VAL A 184 29.48 14.87 25.45
C VAL A 184 29.12 13.98 26.65
N THR A 185 27.88 14.05 27.13
CA THR A 185 27.39 13.25 28.25
C THR A 185 27.41 11.76 27.90
N VAL A 186 26.94 11.41 26.70
CA VAL A 186 26.92 10.02 26.21
C VAL A 186 28.35 9.50 25.99
N ALA A 187 29.23 10.27 25.35
CA ALA A 187 30.62 9.89 25.14
C ALA A 187 31.37 9.67 26.45
N ARG A 188 31.20 10.58 27.42
CA ARG A 188 31.77 10.44 28.76
C ARG A 188 31.25 9.19 29.46
N GLY A 189 29.94 8.95 29.41
CA GLY A 189 29.34 7.76 30.00
C GLY A 189 29.90 6.46 29.38
N LEU A 190 30.05 6.39 28.06
CA LEU A 190 30.66 5.24 27.39
C LEU A 190 32.13 5.04 27.82
N MET A 191 32.89 6.14 27.92
CA MET A 191 34.27 6.08 28.38
C MET A 191 34.37 5.55 29.81
N ASP A 192 33.63 6.17 30.72
CA ASP A 192 33.73 5.93 32.16
C ASP A 192 33.14 4.56 32.53
N ALA A 193 31.99 4.20 31.97
CA ALA A 193 31.25 3.01 32.37
C ALA A 193 31.61 1.75 31.58
N LEU A 194 32.23 1.88 30.40
CA LEU A 194 32.44 0.75 29.50
C LEU A 194 33.88 0.65 28.98
N PHE A 195 34.38 1.67 28.28
CA PHE A 195 35.68 1.57 27.59
C PHE A 195 36.85 1.48 28.57
N SER A 196 36.77 2.15 29.71
CA SER A 196 37.78 2.07 30.78
C SER A 196 37.90 0.68 31.42
N ARG A 197 36.82 -0.10 31.43
CA ARG A 197 36.73 -1.43 32.09
C ARG A 197 37.11 -2.57 31.15
N PHE A 198 36.67 -2.49 29.90
CA PHE A 198 36.73 -3.61 28.96
C PHE A 198 37.61 -3.35 27.74
N GLY A 199 38.09 -2.12 27.58
CA GLY A 199 38.80 -1.67 26.40
C GLY A 199 37.88 -1.03 25.36
N VAL A 200 38.48 -0.58 24.27
CA VAL A 200 37.80 0.14 23.20
C VAL A 200 37.32 -0.87 22.14
N PRO A 201 36.06 -0.82 21.67
CA PRO A 201 35.58 -1.71 20.63
C PRO A 201 36.16 -1.35 19.27
N ARG A 202 36.16 -2.30 18.32
CA ARG A 202 36.49 -1.99 16.93
C ARG A 202 35.38 -1.19 16.24
N GLU A 203 34.12 -1.56 16.51
CA GLU A 203 32.95 -0.92 15.92
C GLU A 203 31.90 -0.52 16.95
N LEU A 204 31.28 0.62 16.70
CA LEU A 204 30.11 1.10 17.44
C LEU A 204 28.92 1.23 16.50
N HIS A 205 27.90 0.42 16.71
CA HIS A 205 26.64 0.50 15.97
C HIS A 205 25.61 1.30 16.74
N THR A 206 25.14 2.41 16.17
CA THR A 206 24.14 3.29 16.81
C THR A 206 23.02 3.60 15.84
N ASP A 207 21.93 4.18 16.34
CA ASP A 207 20.99 4.87 15.47
C ASP A 207 21.60 6.21 14.97
N GLN A 208 20.85 6.91 14.11
CA GLN A 208 21.19 8.25 13.63
C GLN A 208 20.73 9.35 14.60
N GLY A 209 20.71 9.06 15.91
CA GLY A 209 20.42 10.04 16.93
C GLY A 209 21.41 11.21 16.88
N THR A 210 20.92 12.44 17.08
CA THR A 210 21.75 13.66 17.01
C THR A 210 22.94 13.64 17.96
N ASN A 211 22.82 12.91 19.06
CA ASN A 211 23.86 12.66 20.05
C ASN A 211 25.03 11.82 19.51
N PHE A 212 24.74 10.86 18.63
CA PHE A 212 25.75 10.02 18.00
C PHE A 212 26.30 10.62 16.71
N GLU A 213 25.56 11.52 16.05
CA GLU A 213 26.01 12.23 14.83
C GLU A 213 26.75 13.54 15.10
N ALA A 214 26.80 14.01 16.36
CA ALA A 214 27.51 15.24 16.70
C ALA A 214 29.03 15.12 16.46
N GLU A 215 29.63 16.20 15.99
CA GLU A 215 31.07 16.31 15.67
C GLU A 215 31.95 15.84 16.84
N VAL A 216 31.67 16.31 18.06
CA VAL A 216 32.43 15.91 19.25
C VAL A 216 32.40 14.39 19.50
N PHE A 217 31.30 13.72 19.18
CA PHE A 217 31.20 12.27 19.33
C PHE A 217 32.07 11.57 18.28
N GLN A 218 31.99 12.01 17.02
CA GLN A 218 32.81 11.49 15.92
C GLN A 218 34.30 11.68 16.16
N GLU A 219 34.72 12.84 16.68
CA GLU A 219 36.10 13.12 17.04
C GLU A 219 36.60 12.18 18.14
N VAL A 220 35.79 11.93 19.19
CA VAL A 220 36.12 10.96 20.23
C VAL A 220 36.31 9.56 19.64
N LEU A 221 35.40 9.10 18.77
CA LEU A 221 35.54 7.79 18.12
C LEU A 221 36.81 7.73 17.25
N THR A 222 37.13 8.80 16.54
CA THR A 222 38.32 8.90 15.68
C THR A 222 39.61 8.81 16.49
N ILE A 223 39.70 9.55 17.60
CA ILE A 223 40.85 9.49 18.52
C ILE A 223 41.04 8.08 19.08
N LEU A 224 39.94 7.37 19.35
CA LEU A 224 39.95 6.02 19.90
C LEU A 224 40.11 4.93 18.82
N GLY A 225 40.09 5.28 17.54
CA GLY A 225 40.16 4.31 16.43
C GLY A 225 38.91 3.44 16.28
N ILE A 226 37.75 3.92 16.73
CA ILE A 226 36.47 3.20 16.67
C ILE A 226 35.76 3.52 15.34
N HIS A 227 35.34 2.50 14.61
CA HIS A 227 34.52 2.67 13.41
C HIS A 227 33.02 2.71 13.73
N LYS A 228 32.31 3.78 13.36
CA LYS A 228 30.87 3.90 13.55
C LYS A 228 30.09 3.32 12.37
N THR A 229 29.01 2.58 12.67
CA THR A 229 28.08 2.02 11.66
C THR A 229 26.63 2.27 12.00
#